data_AF-A0A3D3XPH2-F1
#
_entry.id   AF-A0A3D3XPH2-F1
#
_cell.length_a   1.000
_cell.length_b   1.000
_cell.length_c   1.000
_cell.angle_alpha   90.00
_cell.angle_beta   90.00
_cell.angle_gamma   90.00
#
_symmetry.space_group_name_H-M   'P 1'
#
loop_
_entity.id
_entity.type
_entity.pdbx_description
1 polymer ?
#
loop_
_entity_poly.entity_id
_entity_poly.type
_entity_poly.pdbx_seq_one_letter_code
_entity_poly.pdbx_strand_id
1 'polypeptide(L)' 'MSDISAKVTAIIVDKLGVDENEVNAEASFTNDLGADSLDTVELIMEFEKEFDIQIP' A
#
# COMPACT_ATOMS: atom_id res chain seq x y z
N MET A 1 -12.05 -15.08 1.55
CA MET A 1 -11.73 -13.97 2.48
C MET A 1 -10.22 -13.68 2.48
N SER A 2 -9.54 -13.72 1.33
CA SER A 2 -8.08 -13.51 1.27
C SER A 2 -7.65 -12.49 0.20
N ASP A 3 -8.59 -11.87 -0.53
CA ASP A 3 -8.26 -11.09 -1.71
C ASP A 3 -7.82 -9.65 -1.40
N ILE A 4 -8.32 -9.04 -0.31
CA ILE A 4 -8.03 -7.64 0.01
C ILE A 4 -6.56 -7.46 0.40
N SER A 5 -6.06 -8.27 1.34
CA SER A 5 -4.64 -8.19 1.75
C SER A 5 -3.71 -8.44 0.57
N ALA A 6 -4.01 -9.43 -0.28
CA ALA A 6 -3.20 -9.74 -1.44
C ALA A 6 -3.18 -8.58 -2.46
N LYS A 7 -4.35 -7.96 -2.72
CA LYS A 7 -4.45 -6.77 -3.57
C LYS A 7 -3.69 -5.58 -3.00
N VAL A 8 -3.83 -5.33 -1.69
CA VAL A 8 -3.13 -4.24 -1.00
C VAL A 8 -1.62 -4.45 -1.10
N THR A 9 -1.12 -5.63 -0.76
CA THR A 9 0.30 -5.96 -0.89
C THR A 9 0.80 -5.80 -2.33
N ALA A 10 0.05 -6.27 -3.32
CA ALA A 10 0.44 -6.13 -4.72
C ALA A 10 0.59 -4.67 -5.16
N ILE A 11 -0.34 -3.79 -4.77
CA ILE A 11 -0.28 -2.36 -5.08
C ILE A 11 0.93 -1.71 -4.40
N ILE A 12 1.20 -2.07 -3.16
CA ILE A 12 2.34 -1.52 -2.39
C ILE A 12 3.66 -1.92 -3.03
N VAL A 13 3.83 -3.19 -3.39
CA VAL A 13 5.02 -3.71 -4.06
C VAL A 13 5.22 -3.06 -5.43
N ASP A 14 4.14 -2.87 -6.20
CA ASP A 14 4.22 -2.28 -7.55
C ASP A 14 4.50 -0.76 -7.50
N LYS A 15 3.92 -0.04 -6.53
CA LYS A 15 4.10 1.42 -6.40
C LYS A 15 5.40 1.80 -5.70
N LEU A 16 5.73 1.15 -4.59
CA LEU A 16 6.94 1.46 -3.80
C LEU A 16 8.16 0.69 -4.28
N GLY A 17 8.01 -0.37 -5.09
CA GLY A 17 9.12 -1.19 -5.55
C GLY A 17 9.81 -1.99 -4.43
N VAL A 18 9.08 -2.27 -3.35
CA VAL A 18 9.53 -3.03 -2.16
C VAL A 18 9.21 -4.52 -2.30
N ASP A 19 9.84 -5.37 -1.48
CA ASP A 19 9.56 -6.81 -1.52
C ASP A 19 8.21 -7.12 -0.83
N GLU A 20 7.44 -8.07 -1.37
CA GLU A 20 6.19 -8.53 -0.74
C GLU A 20 6.41 -9.05 0.68
N ASN A 21 7.62 -9.56 0.97
CA ASN A 21 8.01 -10.04 2.29
C ASN A 21 8.22 -8.90 3.31
N GLU A 22 8.49 -7.68 2.84
CA GLU A 22 8.61 -6.49 3.69
C GLU A 22 7.24 -5.89 4.02
N VAL A 23 6.24 -6.12 3.16
CA VAL A 23 4.87 -5.63 3.33
C VAL A 23 4.10 -6.53 4.30
N ASN A 24 4.17 -6.19 5.58
CA ASN A 24 3.41 -6.83 6.64
C ASN A 24 2.36 -5.87 7.25
N ALA A 25 1.37 -6.40 7.96
CA ALA A 25 0.28 -5.59 8.53
C ALA A 25 0.74 -4.64 9.65
N GLU A 26 1.95 -4.83 10.18
CA GLU A 26 2.55 -4.00 11.22
C GLU A 26 3.58 -3.01 10.65
N ALA A 27 3.87 -3.10 9.34
CA ALA A 27 4.91 -2.32 8.69
C ALA A 27 4.47 -0.87 8.57
N SER A 28 5.40 0.02 8.85
CA SER A 28 5.26 1.44 8.59
C SER A 28 5.60 1.75 7.15
N PHE A 29 4.65 2.33 6.41
CA PHE A 29 4.89 2.81 5.04
C PHE A 29 6.11 3.73 4.95
N THR A 30 6.30 4.63 5.92
CA THR A 30 7.39 5.61 5.90
C THR A 30 8.70 5.04 6.45
N ASN A 31 8.66 4.29 7.55
CA ASN A 31 9.88 3.85 8.24
C ASN A 31 10.43 2.53 7.71
N ASP A 32 9.55 1.60 7.33
CA ASP A 32 9.95 0.25 6.90
C ASP A 32 9.97 0.15 5.38
N LEU A 33 8.97 0.72 4.70
CA LEU A 33 8.87 0.68 3.23
C LEU A 33 9.48 1.91 2.54
N GLY A 34 9.93 2.90 3.31
CA GLY A 34 10.60 4.09 2.79
C GLY A 34 9.73 5.01 1.93
N ALA A 35 8.40 4.88 2.01
CA ALA A 35 7.46 5.74 1.29
C ALA A 35 7.56 7.17 1.83
N ASP A 36 7.63 8.14 0.92
CA ASP A 36 7.57 9.54 1.30
C ASP A 36 6.11 10.03 1.45
N SER A 37 5.94 11.31 1.80
CA SER A 37 4.61 11.89 1.97
C SER A 37 3.80 11.97 0.67
N LEU A 38 4.45 11.94 -0.50
CA LEU A 38 3.78 11.91 -1.80
C LEU A 38 3.41 10.47 -2.18
N ASP A 39 4.31 9.53 -1.99
CA ASP A 39 4.10 8.09 -2.25
C ASP A 39 2.90 7.56 -1.45
N THR A 40 2.80 7.96 -0.18
CA THR A 40 1.66 7.60 0.68
C THR A 40 0.33 8.18 0.17
N VAL A 41 0.32 9.41 -0.34
CA VAL A 41 -0.88 10.02 -0.93
C VAL A 41 -1.27 9.35 -2.26
N GLU A 42 -0.29 9.02 -3.10
CA GLU A 42 -0.53 8.28 -4.35
C GLU A 42 -1.05 6.86 -4.10
N LEU A 43 -0.50 6.15 -3.12
CA LEU A 43 -0.99 4.84 -2.67
C LEU A 43 -2.44 4.92 -2.21
N ILE A 44 -2.76 5.90 -1.35
CA ILE A 44 -4.14 6.11 -0.86
C ILE A 44 -5.09 6.34 -2.04
N MET A 45 -4.75 7.22 -2.98
CA MET A 45 -5.59 7.47 -4.16
C MET A 45 -5.81 6.22 -5.01
N GLU A 46 -4.78 5.38 -5.19
CA GLU A 46 -4.92 4.12 -5.94
C GLU A 46 -5.80 3.12 -5.20
N PHE A 47 -5.68 3.04 -3.86
CA PHE A 47 -6.58 2.22 -3.05
C PHE A 47 -8.02 2.70 -3.11
N GLU A 48 -8.26 4.00 -2.98
CA GLU A 48 -9.60 4.58 -3.10
C GLU A 48 -10.24 4.19 -4.44
N LYS A 49 -9.48 4.27 -5.53
CA LYS A 49 -9.95 3.95 -6.88
C LYS A 49 -10.16 2.45 -7.11
N GLU A 50 -9.22 1.60 -6.68
CA GLU A 50 -9.30 0.14 -6.89
C GLU A 50 -10.40 -0.49 -6.04
N PHE A 51 -10.64 0.03 -4.84
CA PHE A 51 -11.63 -0.50 -3.91
C PHE A 51 -12.95 0.29 -3.90
N ASP A 52 -13.05 1.39 -4.66
CA ASP A 52 -14.20 2.31 -4.66
C ASP A 52 -14.55 2.78 -3.23
N ILE A 53 -13.50 3.13 -2.47
CA ILE A 53 -13.58 3.59 -1.08
C ILE A 53 -13.04 5.01 -0.94
N GLN A 54 -13.26 5.60 0.24
CA GLN A 54 -12.69 6.89 0.62
C GLN A 54 -11.97 6.76 1.96
N ILE A 55 -10.70 7.12 2.01
CA ILE A 55 -9.84 7.03 3.19
C ILE A 55 -9.67 8.47 3.74
N PRO A 56 -10.25 8.78 4.92
CA PRO A 56 -10.21 10.13 5.49
C PRO A 56 -8.88 10.50 6.12
#